data_AF-A0A7X9HSX6-F1
#
_entry.id   AF-A0A7X9HSX6-F1
#
_cell.length_a   1.000
_cell.length_b   1.000
_cell.length_c   1.000
_cell.angle_alpha   90.00
_cell.angle_beta   90.00
_cell.angle_gamma   90.00
#
_symmetry.space_group_name_H-M   'P 1'
#
loop_
_entity.id
_entity.type
_entity.pdbx_description
1 polymer ?
#
loop_
_entity_poly.entity_id
_entity_poly.type
_entity_poly.pdbx_seq_one_letter_code
_entity_poly.pdbx_strand_id
1 'polypeptide(L)'
;MMVDNLRSKLIEYQKASDSFKLGVLRFFLSQVKNKEIELRAQGKELSDEDVFKVLRKEIKNRKEGIETYAKANRSDLLQKEKDELEIYLEYAKLFPFELDNPNPMAQKSN
;
A
#
# COMPACT_ATOMS: atom_id res chain seq x y z
N MET A 1 3.69 15.08 -3.75
CA MET A 1 4.17 13.75 -3.27
C MET A 1 3.24 12.67 -3.83
N MET A 2 3.65 11.40 -3.90
CA MET A 2 2.76 10.31 -4.37
C MET A 2 1.50 10.13 -3.50
N VAL A 3 1.56 10.55 -2.23
CA VAL A 3 0.39 10.65 -1.36
C VAL A 3 -0.71 11.54 -1.96
N ASP A 4 -0.37 12.59 -2.70
CA ASP A 4 -1.36 13.48 -3.31
C ASP A 4 -2.08 12.79 -4.48
N ASN A 5 -1.36 12.00 -5.29
CA ASN A 5 -1.96 11.18 -6.35
C ASN A 5 -2.95 10.16 -5.78
N LEU A 6 -2.59 9.53 -4.65
CA LEU A 6 -3.47 8.61 -3.93
C LEU A 6 -4.71 9.32 -3.37
N ARG A 7 -4.59 10.57 -2.91
CA ARG A 7 -5.74 11.38 -2.50
C ARG A 7 -6.66 11.73 -3.69
N SER A 8 -6.12 11.95 -4.88
CA SER A 8 -6.94 12.10 -6.09
C SER A 8 -7.71 10.83 -6.43
N LYS A 9 -7.09 9.64 -6.29
CA LYS A 9 -7.79 8.34 -6.44
C LYS A 9 -8.93 8.15 -5.45
N LEU A 10 -8.82 8.72 -4.24
CA LEU A 10 -9.90 8.69 -3.26
C LEU A 10 -11.18 9.34 -3.80
N ILE A 11 -11.04 10.48 -4.48
CA ILE A 11 -12.16 11.20 -5.08
C ILE A 11 -12.76 10.40 -6.24
N GLU A 12 -11.93 9.75 -7.06
CA GLU A 12 -12.39 8.86 -8.13
C GLU A 12 -13.24 7.70 -7.57
N TYR A 13 -12.75 7.01 -6.54
CA TYR A 13 -13.48 5.90 -5.91
C TYR A 13 -14.77 6.35 -5.22
N GLN A 14 -14.78 7.54 -4.61
CA GLN A 14 -16.01 8.14 -4.07
C GLN A 14 -17.04 8.39 -5.16
N LYS A 15 -16.64 8.94 -6.31
CA LYS A 15 -17.55 9.19 -7.45
C LYS A 15 -18.07 7.89 -8.06
N ALA A 16 -17.23 6.86 -8.12
CA ALA A 16 -17.59 5.53 -8.60
C ALA A 16 -18.46 4.73 -7.61
N SER A 17 -18.65 5.21 -6.37
CA SER A 17 -19.30 4.49 -5.27
C SER A 17 -18.70 3.11 -4.99
N ASP A 18 -17.40 2.94 -5.28
CA ASP A 18 -16.67 1.69 -5.02
C ASP A 18 -16.23 1.67 -3.56
N SER A 19 -17.13 1.17 -2.69
CA SER A 19 -16.92 1.13 -1.24
C SER A 19 -15.73 0.28 -0.83
N PHE A 20 -15.41 -0.77 -1.61
CA PHE A 20 -14.30 -1.67 -1.35
C PHE A 20 -12.96 -0.98 -1.61
N LYS A 21 -12.73 -0.46 -2.83
CA LYS A 21 -11.51 0.29 -3.16
C LYS A 21 -11.32 1.51 -2.26
N LEU A 22 -12.42 2.19 -1.93
CA LEU A 22 -12.42 3.31 -1.00
C LEU A 22 -11.95 2.92 0.41
N GLY A 23 -12.42 1.78 0.92
CA GLY A 23 -12.00 1.23 2.21
C GLY A 23 -10.52 0.90 2.24
N VAL A 24 -10.03 0.18 1.23
CA VAL A 24 -8.60 -0.19 1.09
C VAL A 24 -7.72 1.06 1.02
N LEU A 25 -8.10 2.05 0.21
CA LEU A 25 -7.33 3.28 0.08
C LEU A 25 -7.26 4.09 1.38
N ARG A 26 -8.39 4.21 2.10
CA ARG A 26 -8.42 4.92 3.40
C ARG A 26 -7.56 4.22 4.44
N PHE A 27 -7.64 2.89 4.49
CA PHE A 27 -6.78 2.12 5.37
C PHE A 27 -5.30 2.35 5.03
N PHE A 28 -4.93 2.25 3.76
CA PHE A 28 -3.55 2.52 3.32
C PHE A 28 -3.07 3.92 3.71
N LEU A 29 -3.88 4.96 3.47
CA LEU A 29 -3.54 6.34 3.85
C LEU A 29 -3.37 6.51 5.37
N SER A 30 -4.11 5.77 6.19
CA SER A 30 -3.90 5.75 7.64
C SER A 30 -2.56 5.13 8.04
N GLN A 31 -2.15 4.04 7.38
CA GLN A 31 -0.84 3.41 7.60
C GLN A 31 0.31 4.36 7.20
N VAL A 32 0.15 5.07 6.09
CA VAL A 32 1.09 6.13 5.67
C VAL A 32 1.13 7.26 6.69
N LYS A 33 -0.02 7.67 7.25
CA LYS A 33 -0.08 8.70 8.28
C LYS A 33 0.61 8.27 9.57
N ASN A 34 0.43 7.02 9.99
CA ASN A 34 1.15 6.46 11.13
C ASN A 34 2.67 6.50 10.88
N LYS A 35 3.11 6.15 9.66
CA LYS A 35 4.52 6.25 9.29
C LYS A 35 5.07 7.67 9.33
N GLU A 36 4.28 8.64 8.86
CA GLU A 36 4.63 10.07 8.95
C GLU A 36 4.83 10.51 10.41
N ILE A 37 3.96 10.08 11.32
CA ILE A 37 4.06 10.39 12.75
C ILE A 37 5.33 9.78 13.36
N GLU A 38 5.63 8.51 13.04
CA GLU A 38 6.87 7.84 13.48
C GLU A 38 8.13 8.57 13.00
N LEU A 39 8.17 8.98 11.73
CA LEU A 39 9.32 9.69 11.15
C LEU A 39 9.47 11.08 11.77
N ARG A 40 8.35 11.78 11.98
CA ARG A 40 8.34 13.09 12.63
C ARG A 40 8.91 13.04 14.05
N ALA A 41 8.60 11.98 14.81
CA ALA A 41 9.19 11.76 16.13
C ALA A 41 10.73 11.59 16.09
N GLN A 42 11.29 11.26 14.93
CA GLN A 42 12.73 11.13 14.68
C GLN A 42 13.32 12.38 13.98
N GLY A 43 12.55 13.46 13.83
CA GLY A 43 12.98 14.66 13.10
C GLY A 43 13.11 14.47 11.59
N LYS A 44 12.42 13.47 11.01
CA LYS A 44 12.44 13.17 9.57
C LYS A 44 11.09 13.47 8.93
N GLU A 45 11.12 13.84 7.66
CA GLU A 45 9.92 14.02 6.83
C GLU A 45 9.58 12.72 6.09
N LEU A 46 8.29 12.54 5.79
CA LEU A 46 7.82 11.42 4.98
C LEU A 46 8.28 11.59 3.53
N SER A 47 8.94 10.60 2.97
CA SER A 47 9.31 10.55 1.55
C SER A 47 8.41 9.60 0.75
N ASP A 48 8.42 9.73 -0.59
CA ASP A 48 7.72 8.78 -1.46
C ASP A 48 8.27 7.34 -1.32
N GLU A 49 9.55 7.20 -0.97
CA GLU A 49 10.14 5.89 -0.66
C GLU A 49 9.55 5.28 0.61
N ASP A 50 9.30 6.10 1.64
CA ASP A 50 8.70 5.62 2.89
C ASP A 50 7.25 5.20 2.67
N VAL A 51 6.50 5.94 1.84
CA VAL A 51 5.16 5.54 1.40
C VAL A 51 5.22 4.19 0.68
N PHE A 52 6.19 4.01 -0.23
CA PHE A 52 6.38 2.75 -0.94
C PHE A 52 6.80 1.60 -0.01
N LYS A 53 7.59 1.87 1.04
CA LYS A 53 7.89 0.86 2.08
C LYS A 53 6.64 0.42 2.83
N VAL A 54 5.73 1.34 3.16
CA VAL A 54 4.42 0.98 3.74
C VAL A 54 3.62 0.13 2.76
N LEU A 55 3.59 0.50 1.47
CA LEU A 55 2.89 -0.26 0.45
C LEU A 55 3.40 -1.70 0.32
N ARG A 56 4.73 -1.88 0.26
CA ARG A 56 5.35 -3.21 0.21
C ARG A 56 5.03 -4.04 1.44
N LYS A 57 4.99 -3.42 2.62
CA LYS A 57 4.58 -4.10 3.85
C LYS A 57 3.14 -4.61 3.74
N GLU A 58 2.20 -3.78 3.27
CA GLU A 58 0.81 -4.21 3.10
C GLU A 58 0.68 -5.32 2.04
N ILE A 59 1.38 -5.23 0.90
CA ILE A 59 1.43 -6.31 -0.11
C ILE A 59 1.91 -7.63 0.52
N LYS A 60 2.96 -7.58 1.33
CA LYS A 60 3.49 -8.75 2.03
C LYS A 60 2.46 -9.32 3.01
N ASN A 61 1.83 -8.47 3.83
CA ASN A 61 0.79 -8.89 4.78
C ASN A 61 -0.37 -9.62 4.06
N ARG A 62 -0.77 -9.14 2.89
CA ARG A 62 -1.85 -9.75 2.09
C ARG A 62 -1.44 -11.13 1.56
N LYS A 63 -0.21 -11.26 1.05
CA LYS A 63 0.34 -12.56 0.62
C LYS A 63 0.40 -13.57 1.78
N GLU A 64 0.86 -13.16 2.95
CA GLU A 64 0.89 -13.99 4.15
C GLU A 64 -0.53 -14.36 4.65
N GLY A 65 -1.47 -13.42 4.56
CA GLY A 65 -2.90 -13.64 4.86
C GLY A 65 -3.54 -14.67 3.94
N ILE A 66 -3.30 -14.57 2.62
CA ILE A 66 -3.74 -15.55 1.61
C ILE A 66 -3.29 -16.96 2.00
N GLU A 67 -2.00 -17.14 2.29
CA GLU A 67 -1.48 -18.45 2.69
C GLU A 67 -2.12 -18.96 3.97
N THR A 68 -2.31 -18.08 4.96
CA THR A 68 -2.89 -18.41 6.26
C THR A 68 -4.35 -18.85 6.14
N TYR A 69 -5.17 -18.07 5.44
CA TYR A 69 -6.60 -18.36 5.29
C TYR A 69 -6.87 -19.52 4.32
N ALA A 70 -6.00 -19.75 3.33
CA ALA A 70 -6.06 -20.96 2.51
C ALA A 70 -5.83 -22.21 3.37
N LYS A 71 -4.81 -22.22 4.24
CA LYS A 71 -4.55 -23.34 5.17
C LYS A 71 -5.68 -23.54 6.18
N ALA A 72 -6.35 -22.46 6.59
CA ALA A 72 -7.46 -22.49 7.53
C ALA A 72 -8.84 -22.80 6.89
N ASN A 73 -8.90 -23.04 5.58
CA ASN A 73 -10.14 -23.23 4.81
C ASN A 73 -11.17 -22.07 5.01
N ARG A 74 -10.68 -20.84 5.19
CA ARG A 74 -11.51 -19.63 5.33
C ARG A 74 -11.62 -18.90 4.00
N SER A 75 -12.39 -19.47 3.08
CA SER A 75 -12.52 -18.98 1.69
C SER A 75 -13.02 -17.53 1.59
N ASP A 76 -13.85 -17.09 2.54
CA ASP A 76 -14.33 -15.70 2.64
C ASP A 76 -13.19 -14.70 2.88
N LEU A 77 -12.32 -15.01 3.84
CA LEU A 77 -11.17 -14.17 4.17
C LEU A 77 -10.07 -14.29 3.11
N LEU A 78 -9.87 -15.48 2.56
CA LEU A 78 -8.93 -15.70 1.45
C LEU A 78 -9.26 -14.82 0.24
N GLN A 79 -10.53 -14.79 -0.17
CA GLN A 79 -10.94 -13.98 -1.32
C GLN A 79 -10.72 -12.50 -1.03
N LYS A 80 -11.10 -12.04 0.17
CA LYS A 80 -10.85 -10.66 0.58
C LYS A 80 -9.37 -10.28 0.52
N GLU A 81 -8.46 -11.11 1.02
CA GLU A 81 -7.01 -10.81 0.95
C GLU A 81 -6.49 -10.74 -0.50
N LYS A 82 -7.03 -11.57 -1.42
CA LYS A 82 -6.70 -11.52 -2.85
C LYS A 82 -7.20 -10.23 -3.49
N ASP A 83 -8.45 -9.88 -3.25
CA ASP A 83 -9.06 -8.67 -3.82
C ASP A 83 -8.34 -7.40 -3.33
N GLU A 84 -7.98 -7.35 -2.04
CA GLU A 84 -7.17 -6.26 -1.50
C GLU A 84 -5.75 -6.23 -2.08
N LEU A 85 -5.10 -7.40 -2.26
CA LEU A 85 -3.77 -7.49 -2.86
C LEU A 85 -3.75 -6.89 -4.27
N GLU A 86 -4.75 -7.17 -5.11
CA GLU A 86 -4.85 -6.61 -6.46
C GLU A 86 -4.86 -5.08 -6.43
N ILE A 87 -5.61 -4.48 -5.50
CA ILE A 87 -5.68 -3.03 -5.33
C ILE A 87 -4.32 -2.45 -4.90
N TYR A 88 -3.61 -3.10 -3.96
CA TYR A 88 -2.27 -2.66 -3.58
C TYR A 88 -1.27 -2.76 -4.75
N LEU A 89 -1.40 -3.77 -5.61
CA LEU A 89 -0.60 -3.88 -6.83
C LEU A 89 -0.95 -2.80 -7.85
N GLU A 90 -2.22 -2.36 -7.94
CA GLU A 90 -2.59 -1.17 -8.72
C GLU A 90 -1.90 0.09 -8.18
N TYR A 91 -1.85 0.28 -6.86
CA TYR A 91 -1.14 1.41 -6.26
C TYR A 91 0.36 1.38 -6.55
N ALA A 92 0.97 0.19 -6.55
CA ALA A 92 2.40 0.04 -6.81
C ALA A 92 2.81 0.59 -8.18
N LYS A 93 1.95 0.44 -9.20
CA LYS A 93 2.17 0.97 -10.56
C LYS A 93 2.24 2.50 -10.62
N LEU A 94 1.78 3.21 -9.60
CA LEU A 94 1.88 4.67 -9.50
C LEU A 94 3.26 5.15 -9.04
N PHE A 95 4.07 4.25 -8.47
CA PHE A 95 5.39 4.59 -7.94
C PHE A 95 6.48 4.23 -8.96
N PRO A 96 7.56 5.02 -9.03
CA PRO A 96 8.71 4.72 -9.89
C PRO A 96 9.66 3.68 -9.26
N PHE A 97 9.16 2.85 -8.34
CA PHE A 97 9.97 1.92 -7.54
C PHE A 97 9.58 0.47 -7.82
N GLU A 98 10.58 -0.41 -7.83
CA GLU A 98 10.36 -1.84 -8.04
C GLU A 98 10.02 -2.55 -6.72
N LEU A 99 9.03 -3.45 -6.75
CA LEU A 99 8.59 -4.20 -5.58
C LEU A 99 9.71 -5.07 -4.98
N ASP A 100 10.54 -5.66 -5.86
CA ASP A 100 11.59 -6.61 -5.49
C ASP A 100 12.94 -5.95 -5.18
N ASN A 101 13.06 -4.62 -5.29
CA ASN A 101 14.30 -3.91 -4.97
C ASN A 101 14.25 -3.31 -3.55
N PRO A 102 14.85 -3.95 -2.53
CA PRO A 102 14.78 -3.47 -1.14
C PRO A 102 15.45 -2.10 -0.93
N ASN A 103 16.32 -1.65 -1.84
CA ASN A 103 17.04 -0.38 -1.74
C ASN A 103 17.07 0.42 -3.06
N PRO A 104 16.03 1.22 -3.36
CA PRO A 104 15.98 2.04 -4.58
C PRO A 104 17.07 3.12 -4.67
N MET A 105 17.77 3.44 -3.57
CA MET A 105 18.89 4.41 -3.56
C MET A 105 20.19 3.87 -4.19
N ALA A 106 20.33 2.55 -4.36
CA ALA A 106 21.60 1.95 -4.80
C ALA A 106 21.82 1.95 -6.34
N GLN A 107 20.86 2.44 -7.13
CA GLN A 107 20.91 2.33 -8.60
C GLN A 107 21.12 3.67 -9.34
N LYS A 108 21.54 4.73 -8.65
CA LYS A 108 22.00 5.97 -9.31
C LYS A 108 23.51 6.15 -9.15
N SER A 109 24.26 5.22 -9.74
CA SER A 109 25.68 5.38 -10.04
C SER A 109 25.91 4.84 -11.45
N ASN A 110 25.72 5.69 -12.45
CA ASN A 110 26.44 5.70 -13.73
C ASN A 110 26.10 6.97 -14.50
#